data_AF-A0A1D6E441-F1
#
_entry.id   AF-A0A1D6E441-F1
#
_cell.length_a   1.000
_cell.length_b   1.000
_cell.length_c   1.000
_cell.angle_alpha   90.00
_cell.angle_beta   90.00
_cell.angle_gamma   90.00
#
_symmetry.space_group_name_H-M   'P 1'
#
loop_
_entity.id
_entity.type
_entity.pdbx_description
1 polymer ?
#
loop_
_entity_poly.entity_id
_entity_poly.type
_entity_poly.pdbx_seq_one_letter_code
_entity_poly.pdbx_strand_id
1 'polypeptide(L)'
;MAATLLLASATALLALAAAWLWDYVVGVRGPPYSFLSGCNREMRKMKAEADDGLRLDVHDHNYLPRVMPHFLARKQQYGEPFLYWMGPRPRVCLFDYESVRQVLSNKSGHFFKDDAHPTILAMLGKGLVLVEGTDWEKELANAAGKLAECQKTIASLERQIKSLTDLIKHMIYI
;
A
#
# COMPACT_ATOMS: atom_id res chain seq x y z
N MET A 1 17.72 51.73 5.47
CA MET A 1 18.00 50.54 6.32
C MET A 1 16.81 50.14 7.21
N ALA A 2 16.10 51.05 7.88
CA ALA A 2 14.96 50.68 8.74
C ALA A 2 13.75 50.09 7.99
N ALA A 3 13.39 50.65 6.82
CA ALA A 3 12.24 50.18 6.04
C ALA A 3 12.41 48.74 5.49
N THR A 4 13.64 48.35 5.14
CA THR A 4 13.96 47.00 4.65
C THR A 4 13.91 45.94 5.76
N LEU A 5 14.29 46.31 6.99
CA LEU A 5 14.18 45.43 8.16
C LEU A 5 12.71 45.19 8.56
N LEU A 6 11.88 46.23 8.49
CA LEU A 6 10.44 46.11 8.74
C LEU A 6 9.76 45.22 7.72
N LEU A 7 10.06 45.39 6.43
CA LEU A 7 9.53 44.52 5.38
C LEU A 7 9.94 43.04 5.58
N ALA A 8 11.21 42.78 5.89
CA ALA A 8 11.71 41.43 6.12
C ALA A 8 11.09 40.77 7.36
N SER A 9 10.84 41.54 8.42
CA SER A 9 10.15 41.03 9.61
C SER A 9 8.68 40.71 9.35
N ALA A 10 8.01 41.54 8.55
CA ALA A 10 6.61 41.34 8.15
C ALA A 10 6.45 40.10 7.24
N THR A 11 7.37 39.87 6.31
CA THR A 11 7.34 38.66 5.47
C THR A 11 7.64 37.40 6.27
N ALA A 12 8.57 37.45 7.23
CA ALA A 12 8.82 36.33 8.13
C ALA A 12 7.61 36.00 9.02
N LEU A 13 6.94 37.01 9.57
CA LEU A 13 5.72 36.83 10.36
C LEU A 13 4.55 36.29 9.53
N LEU A 14 4.40 36.77 8.29
CA LEU A 14 3.38 36.23 7.37
C LEU A 14 3.66 34.78 6.98
N ALA A 15 4.93 34.42 6.73
CA ALA A 15 5.32 33.05 6.44
C ALA A 15 5.07 32.12 7.65
N LEU A 16 5.40 32.58 8.86
CA LEU A 16 5.12 31.85 10.10
C LEU A 16 3.62 31.73 10.37
N ALA A 17 2.84 32.79 10.16
CA ALA A 17 1.40 32.77 10.33
C ALA A 17 0.74 31.86 9.29
N ALA A 18 1.18 31.87 8.04
CA ALA A 18 0.68 30.98 7.00
C ALA A 18 1.03 29.50 7.28
N ALA A 19 2.23 29.22 7.78
CA ALA A 19 2.62 27.88 8.22
C ALA A 19 1.76 27.42 9.41
N TRP A 20 1.55 28.29 10.39
CA TRP A 20 0.71 28.00 11.56
C TRP A 20 -0.76 27.79 11.18
N LEU A 21 -1.29 28.60 10.26
CA LEU A 21 -2.64 28.45 9.73
C LEU A 21 -2.79 27.17 8.91
N TRP A 22 -1.77 26.77 8.16
CA TRP A 22 -1.77 25.53 7.39
C TRP A 22 -1.83 24.30 8.30
N ASP A 23 -1.03 24.29 9.37
CA ASP A 23 -1.06 23.23 10.38
C ASP A 23 -2.43 23.18 11.10
N TYR A 24 -3.05 24.33 11.34
CA TYR A 24 -4.37 24.44 11.97
C TYR A 24 -5.53 24.04 11.03
N VAL A 25 -5.47 24.39 9.75
CA VAL A 25 -6.53 24.15 8.76
C VAL A 25 -6.51 22.73 8.23
N VAL A 26 -5.33 22.13 8.04
CA VAL A 26 -5.21 20.74 7.56
C VAL A 26 -5.27 19.74 8.71
N GLY A 27 -4.81 20.12 9.92
CA GLY A 27 -4.95 19.31 11.14
C GLY A 27 -4.16 17.99 11.18
N VAL A 28 -3.46 17.63 10.11
CA VAL A 28 -2.68 16.38 10.02
C VAL A 28 -1.21 16.65 10.35
N ARG A 29 -0.75 16.10 11.47
CA ARG A 29 0.64 16.24 11.94
C ARG A 29 1.58 15.24 11.27
N GLY A 30 2.86 15.57 11.13
CA GLY A 30 3.87 14.64 10.65
C GLY A 30 5.29 15.21 10.69
N PRO A 31 6.29 14.40 10.28
CA PRO A 31 7.68 14.84 10.24
C PRO A 31 7.89 15.89 9.13
N PRO A 32 8.85 16.82 9.32
CA PRO A 32 9.26 17.74 8.26
C PRO A 32 9.83 16.96 7.07
N TYR A 33 9.77 17.57 5.89
CA TYR A 33 10.32 16.96 4.69
C TYR A 33 11.85 16.78 4.77
N SER A 34 12.33 15.62 4.34
CA SER A 34 13.76 15.30 4.19
C SER A 34 14.08 15.13 2.70
N PHE A 35 15.09 15.87 2.22
CA PHE A 35 15.38 16.02 0.80
C PHE A 35 15.48 14.68 0.05
N LEU A 36 14.61 14.50 -0.95
CA LEU A 36 14.45 13.38 -1.90
C LEU A 36 14.14 11.99 -1.31
N SER A 37 14.70 11.66 -0.15
CA SER A 37 14.53 10.36 0.50
C SER A 37 13.29 10.28 1.39
N GLY A 38 12.78 11.44 1.84
CA GLY A 38 11.69 11.51 2.79
C GLY A 38 12.00 10.67 4.04
N CYS A 39 11.07 9.80 4.40
CA CYS A 39 11.20 8.93 5.56
C CYS A 39 11.68 7.50 5.23
N ASN A 40 12.00 7.22 3.96
CA ASN A 40 12.22 5.84 3.49
C ASN A 40 13.35 5.14 4.23
N ARG A 41 14.45 5.85 4.54
CA ARG A 41 15.61 5.27 5.22
C ARG A 41 15.27 4.84 6.66
N GLU A 42 14.58 5.69 7.40
CA GLU A 42 14.13 5.39 8.76
C GLU A 42 13.12 4.25 8.77
N MET A 43 12.16 4.26 7.84
CA MET A 43 11.18 3.18 7.71
C MET A 43 11.85 1.84 7.43
N ARG A 44 12.87 1.80 6.56
CA ARG A 44 13.64 0.57 6.28
C ARG A 44 14.42 0.10 7.49
N LYS A 45 15.05 1.01 8.23
CA LYS A 45 15.79 0.70 9.45
C LYS A 45 14.88 0.09 10.51
N MET A 46 13.75 0.74 10.82
CA MET A 46 12.79 0.24 11.81
C MET A 46 12.21 -1.12 11.42
N LYS A 47 11.96 -1.37 10.13
CA LYS A 47 11.53 -2.70 9.64
C LYS A 47 12.62 -3.75 9.88
N ALA A 48 13.87 -3.47 9.53
CA ALA A 48 14.97 -4.39 9.74
C ALA A 48 15.15 -4.72 11.24
N GLU A 49 15.08 -3.72 12.11
CA GLU A 49 15.17 -3.90 13.58
C GLU A 49 14.00 -4.72 14.14
N ALA A 50 12.78 -4.50 13.63
CA ALA A 50 11.62 -5.29 14.04
C ALA A 50 11.72 -6.75 13.56
N ASP A 51 12.28 -6.99 12.37
CA ASP A 51 12.47 -8.33 11.83
C ASP A 51 13.61 -9.11 12.51
N ASP A 52 14.66 -8.42 12.99
CA ASP A 52 15.86 -9.03 13.58
C ASP A 52 15.64 -9.63 14.99
N GLY A 53 14.55 -9.27 15.67
CA GLY A 53 14.29 -9.71 17.05
C GLY A 53 12.90 -10.28 17.33
N LEU A 54 11.91 -10.05 16.46
CA LEU A 54 10.52 -10.37 16.76
C LEU A 54 10.09 -11.69 16.12
N ARG A 55 10.06 -12.77 16.93
CA ARG A 55 9.35 -14.00 16.56
C ARG A 55 7.88 -13.82 16.91
N LEU A 56 7.02 -13.78 15.90
CA LEU A 56 5.58 -13.83 16.11
C LEU A 56 5.21 -15.23 16.58
N ASP A 57 4.39 -15.31 17.63
CA ASP A 57 3.72 -16.56 17.99
C ASP A 57 2.75 -16.94 16.86
N VAL A 58 2.64 -18.23 16.56
CA VAL A 58 1.69 -18.77 15.58
C VAL A 58 0.25 -18.44 15.95
N HIS A 59 -0.03 -18.28 17.25
CA HIS A 59 -1.35 -17.93 17.76
C HIS A 59 -1.56 -16.42 17.95
N ASP A 60 -0.53 -15.60 17.73
CA ASP A 60 -0.65 -14.14 17.80
C ASP A 60 -0.98 -13.55 16.42
N HIS A 61 -2.15 -12.92 16.34
CA HIS A 61 -2.61 -12.23 15.13
C HIS A 61 -2.14 -10.78 15.06
N ASN A 62 -1.39 -10.29 16.06
CA ASN A 62 -0.83 -8.94 16.06
C ASN A 62 0.53 -8.87 15.35
N TYR A 63 0.50 -8.94 14.03
CA TYR A 63 1.71 -8.87 13.19
C TYR A 63 2.15 -7.42 12.87
N LEU A 64 1.34 -6.41 13.18
CA LEU A 64 1.63 -5.01 12.83
C LEU A 64 2.95 -4.49 13.40
N PRO A 65 3.35 -4.79 14.65
CA PRO A 65 4.66 -4.43 15.18
C PRO A 65 5.83 -4.95 14.35
N ARG A 66 5.65 -6.07 13.64
CA ARG A 66 6.66 -6.63 12.75
C ARG A 66 6.61 -6.00 11.36
N VAL A 67 5.45 -6.00 10.73
CA VAL A 67 5.29 -5.64 9.31
C VAL A 67 5.34 -4.12 9.10
N MET A 68 4.81 -3.36 10.05
CA MET A 68 4.63 -1.92 9.96
C MET A 68 5.03 -1.15 11.25
N PRO A 69 6.20 -1.41 11.84
CA PRO A 69 6.65 -0.76 13.09
C PRO A 69 6.69 0.76 12.99
N HIS A 70 7.16 1.27 11.85
CA HIS A 70 7.30 2.69 11.55
C HIS A 70 5.96 3.45 11.55
N PHE A 71 4.86 2.80 11.17
CA PHE A 71 3.53 3.43 11.22
C PHE A 71 2.98 3.47 12.65
N LEU A 72 3.21 2.42 13.44
CA LEU A 72 2.83 2.41 14.86
C LEU A 72 3.59 3.48 15.66
N ALA A 73 4.91 3.58 15.47
CA ALA A 73 5.73 4.60 16.11
C ALA A 73 5.26 6.02 15.77
N ARG A 74 4.90 6.27 14.50
CA ARG A 74 4.39 7.58 14.05
C ARG A 74 2.99 7.87 14.56
N LYS A 75 2.12 6.87 14.63
CA LYS A 75 0.80 7.01 15.27
C LYS A 75 0.97 7.46 16.73
N GLN A 76 1.90 6.86 17.46
CA GLN A 76 2.19 7.25 18.83
C GLN A 76 2.74 8.68 18.94
N GLN A 77 3.58 9.10 17.98
CA GLN A 77 4.23 10.40 17.99
C GLN A 77 3.32 11.55 17.53
N TYR A 78 2.55 11.35 16.46
CA TYR A 78 1.80 12.41 15.76
C TYR A 78 0.28 12.29 15.93
N GLY A 79 -0.22 11.17 16.45
CA GLY A 79 -1.65 10.83 16.47
C GLY A 79 -2.13 10.26 15.14
N GLU A 80 -3.44 10.06 15.03
CA GLU A 80 -4.10 9.60 13.80
C GLU A 80 -5.18 10.59 13.35
N PRO A 81 -5.29 10.92 12.05
CA PRO A 81 -4.35 10.56 10.98
C PRO A 81 -3.01 11.32 11.07
N PHE A 82 -1.96 10.80 10.42
CA PHE A 82 -0.67 11.49 10.34
C PHE A 82 -0.12 11.54 8.91
N LEU A 83 0.75 12.52 8.66
CA LEU A 83 1.48 12.72 7.42
C LEU A 83 2.82 11.96 7.46
N TYR A 84 3.23 11.41 6.33
CA TYR A 84 4.58 10.89 6.13
C TYR A 84 5.07 11.13 4.70
N TRP A 85 6.39 11.08 4.51
CA TRP A 85 7.03 11.31 3.22
C TRP A 85 7.54 10.00 2.64
N MET A 86 7.03 9.62 1.46
CA MET A 86 7.58 8.52 0.67
C MET A 86 8.39 9.11 -0.48
N GLY A 87 9.71 9.16 -0.30
CA GLY A 87 10.58 9.96 -1.18
C GLY A 87 10.13 11.43 -1.18
N PRO A 88 9.94 12.07 -2.35
CA PRO A 88 9.48 13.45 -2.45
C PRO A 88 7.96 13.63 -2.29
N ARG A 89 7.18 12.55 -2.23
CA ARG A 89 5.71 12.62 -2.22
C ARG A 89 5.16 12.53 -0.79
N PRO A 90 4.35 13.51 -0.34
CA PRO A 90 3.65 13.43 0.94
C PRO A 90 2.49 12.42 0.85
N ARG A 91 2.24 11.72 1.94
CA ARG A 91 1.17 10.73 2.08
C ARG A 91 0.52 10.84 3.45
N VAL A 92 -0.77 10.56 3.53
CA VAL A 92 -1.51 10.51 4.79
C VAL A 92 -1.79 9.05 5.16
N CYS A 93 -1.53 8.69 6.41
CA CYS A 93 -1.84 7.39 6.97
C CYS A 93 -3.15 7.47 7.75
N LEU A 94 -4.11 6.64 7.35
CA LEU A 94 -5.41 6.49 7.99
C LEU A 94 -5.46 5.14 8.70
N PHE A 95 -5.95 5.12 9.93
CA PHE A 95 -6.16 3.90 10.73
C PHE A 95 -7.64 3.62 10.98
N ASP A 96 -8.47 4.66 10.92
CA ASP A 96 -9.91 4.55 11.11
C ASP A 96 -10.60 3.93 9.88
N TYR A 97 -11.45 2.94 10.14
CA TYR A 97 -12.13 2.18 9.10
C TYR A 97 -13.10 3.05 8.30
N GLU A 98 -13.85 3.95 8.94
CA GLU A 98 -14.84 4.79 8.26
C GLU A 98 -14.16 5.73 7.27
N SER A 99 -13.06 6.36 7.71
CA SER A 99 -12.22 7.24 6.90
C SER A 99 -11.62 6.50 5.70
N VAL A 100 -11.05 5.30 5.92
CA VAL A 100 -10.50 4.47 4.83
C VAL A 100 -11.61 4.08 3.85
N ARG A 101 -12.77 3.66 4.35
CA ARG A 101 -13.92 3.27 3.51
C ARG A 101 -14.40 4.44 2.67
N GLN A 102 -14.49 5.65 3.24
CA GLN A 102 -14.93 6.84 2.52
C GLN A 102 -13.96 7.18 1.39
N VAL A 103 -12.65 7.15 1.64
CA VAL A 103 -11.62 7.42 0.62
C VAL A 103 -11.67 6.38 -0.49
N LEU A 104 -11.73 5.08 -0.14
CA LEU A 104 -11.73 4.00 -1.13
C LEU A 104 -13.04 3.86 -1.91
N SER A 105 -14.18 4.31 -1.35
CA SER A 105 -15.48 4.29 -2.04
C SER A 105 -15.67 5.49 -2.97
N ASN A 106 -14.79 6.49 -2.86
CA ASN A 106 -14.91 7.72 -3.62
C ASN A 106 -14.55 7.49 -5.10
N LYS A 107 -15.55 7.65 -5.98
CA LYS A 107 -15.41 7.49 -7.44
C LYS A 107 -14.97 8.75 -8.17
N SER A 108 -14.57 9.80 -7.46
CA SER A 108 -14.04 11.04 -8.05
C SER A 108 -12.73 10.85 -8.84
N GLY A 109 -12.10 9.68 -8.74
CA GLY A 109 -10.87 9.37 -9.47
C GLY A 109 -9.66 10.12 -8.92
N HIS A 110 -9.68 10.54 -7.66
CA HIS A 110 -8.54 11.19 -7.01
C HIS A 110 -7.65 10.21 -6.22
N PHE A 111 -8.11 8.97 -6.03
CA PHE A 111 -7.34 7.91 -5.37
C PHE A 111 -6.85 6.91 -6.42
N PHE A 112 -5.55 6.87 -6.61
CA PHE A 112 -4.87 5.99 -7.56
C PHE A 112 -4.02 4.97 -6.81
N LYS A 113 -3.83 3.80 -7.41
CA LYS A 113 -2.87 2.83 -6.93
C LYS A 113 -1.47 3.38 -7.15
N ASP A 114 -0.57 3.05 -6.24
CA ASP A 114 0.83 3.42 -6.42
C ASP A 114 1.43 2.74 -7.65
N ASP A 115 2.11 3.52 -8.49
CA ASP A 115 2.95 2.96 -9.54
C ASP A 115 4.00 2.05 -8.91
N ALA A 116 4.08 0.81 -9.39
CA ALA A 116 5.17 -0.06 -9.00
C ALA A 116 6.50 0.46 -9.55
N HIS A 117 7.59 0.03 -8.90
CA HIS A 117 8.93 0.33 -9.37
C HIS A 117 9.08 -0.06 -10.85
N PRO A 118 9.72 0.76 -11.71
CA PRO A 118 9.82 0.49 -13.16
C PRO A 118 10.30 -0.92 -13.52
N THR A 119 11.23 -1.47 -12.73
CA THR A 119 11.72 -2.86 -12.87
C THR A 119 10.60 -3.90 -12.72
N ILE A 120 9.70 -3.72 -11.74
CA ILE A 120 8.59 -4.64 -11.50
C ILE A 120 7.60 -4.56 -12.67
N LEU A 121 7.31 -3.34 -13.13
CA LEU A 121 6.44 -3.12 -14.29
C LEU A 121 7.01 -3.73 -15.57
N ALA A 122 8.33 -3.66 -15.78
CA ALA A 122 8.97 -4.26 -16.94
C ALA A 122 8.93 -5.80 -16.92
N MET A 123 9.00 -6.41 -15.74
CA MET A 123 9.02 -7.87 -15.60
C MET A 123 7.62 -8.51 -15.59
N LEU A 124 6.68 -7.87 -14.89
CA LEU A 124 5.37 -8.47 -14.57
C LEU A 124 4.21 -7.73 -15.24
N GLY A 125 4.48 -6.61 -15.92
CA GLY A 125 3.43 -5.69 -16.35
C GLY A 125 2.74 -5.03 -15.16
N LYS A 126 1.60 -4.38 -15.43
CA LYS A 126 0.75 -3.84 -14.36
C LYS A 126 -0.05 -4.94 -13.66
N GLY A 127 -0.48 -5.96 -14.42
CA GLY A 127 -1.36 -7.03 -13.95
C GLY A 127 -2.66 -6.51 -13.34
N LEU A 128 -3.48 -7.39 -12.74
CA LEU A 128 -4.68 -6.94 -12.06
C LEU A 128 -4.31 -5.90 -10.98
N VAL A 129 -3.33 -6.21 -10.13
CA VAL A 129 -2.93 -5.38 -8.98
C VAL A 129 -2.74 -3.90 -9.30
N LEU A 130 -2.12 -3.51 -10.42
CA LEU A 130 -1.75 -2.10 -10.69
C LEU A 130 -2.55 -1.45 -11.83
N VAL A 131 -3.41 -2.19 -12.54
CA VAL A 131 -4.28 -1.60 -13.56
C VAL A 131 -5.48 -0.89 -12.88
N GLU A 132 -5.97 0.16 -13.54
CA GLU A 132 -7.06 1.02 -13.09
C GLU A 132 -8.13 1.16 -14.18
N GLY A 133 -9.32 1.62 -13.79
CA GLY A 133 -10.39 1.98 -14.72
C GLY A 133 -10.82 0.84 -15.66
N THR A 134 -11.07 1.18 -16.92
CA THR A 134 -11.58 0.24 -17.93
C THR A 134 -10.58 -0.85 -18.29
N ASP A 135 -9.27 -0.59 -18.15
CA ASP A 135 -8.27 -1.62 -18.37
C ASP A 135 -8.30 -2.67 -17.25
N TRP A 136 -8.71 -2.31 -16.02
CA TRP A 136 -8.84 -3.26 -14.92
C TRP A 136 -9.98 -4.25 -15.21
N GLU A 137 -11.09 -3.75 -15.76
CA GLU A 137 -12.23 -4.59 -16.16
C GLU A 137 -11.84 -5.60 -17.23
N LYS A 138 -11.04 -5.18 -18.22
CA LYS A 138 -10.51 -6.07 -19.26
C LYS A 138 -9.60 -7.14 -18.66
N GLU A 139 -8.65 -6.75 -17.81
CA GLU A 139 -7.74 -7.70 -17.15
C GLU A 139 -8.50 -8.68 -16.25
N LEU A 140 -9.56 -8.22 -15.58
CA LEU A 140 -10.43 -9.07 -14.77
C LEU A 140 -11.17 -10.11 -15.62
N ALA A 141 -11.74 -9.69 -16.75
CA ALA A 141 -12.41 -10.61 -17.67
C ALA A 141 -11.42 -11.64 -18.25
N ASN A 142 -10.22 -11.20 -18.63
CA ASN A 142 -9.15 -12.09 -19.09
C ASN A 142 -8.75 -13.11 -18.02
N ALA A 143 -8.58 -12.67 -16.76
CA ALA A 143 -8.26 -13.55 -15.64
C ALA A 143 -9.38 -14.57 -15.38
N ALA A 144 -10.64 -14.15 -15.44
CA ALA A 144 -11.80 -15.05 -15.29
C ALA A 144 -11.84 -16.10 -16.42
N GLY A 145 -11.55 -15.70 -17.65
CA GLY A 145 -11.44 -16.62 -18.79
C GLY A 145 -10.37 -17.70 -18.58
N LYS A 146 -9.17 -17.29 -18.15
CA LYS A 146 -8.07 -18.22 -17.82
C LYS A 146 -8.44 -19.17 -16.69
N LEU A 147 -9.13 -18.68 -15.66
CA LEU A 147 -9.60 -19.53 -14.55
C LEU A 147 -10.60 -20.59 -15.04
N ALA A 148 -11.55 -20.20 -15.89
CA ALA A 148 -12.53 -21.14 -16.46
C ALA A 148 -11.84 -22.21 -17.32
N GLU A 149 -10.77 -21.85 -18.03
CA GLU A 149 -9.98 -22.80 -18.80
C GLU A 149 -9.21 -23.77 -17.90
N CYS A 150 -8.59 -23.28 -16.82
CA CYS A 150 -7.98 -24.14 -15.79
C CYS A 150 -8.99 -25.10 -15.16
N GLN A 151 -10.22 -24.66 -14.90
CA GLN A 151 -11.26 -25.55 -14.36
C GLN A 151 -11.62 -26.67 -15.36
N LYS A 152 -11.69 -26.36 -16.66
CA LYS A 152 -11.91 -27.38 -17.70
C LYS A 152 -10.77 -28.39 -17.79
N THR A 153 -9.51 -27.94 -17.69
CA THR A 153 -8.36 -28.83 -17.72
C THR A 153 -8.33 -29.74 -16.49
N ILE A 154 -8.62 -29.21 -15.30
CA ILE A 154 -8.75 -30.01 -14.07
C ILE A 154 -9.83 -31.09 -14.24
N ALA A 155 -11.04 -30.72 -14.69
CA ALA A 155 -12.12 -31.68 -14.90
C ALA A 155 -11.81 -32.73 -15.99
N SER A 156 -10.97 -32.39 -16.96
CA SER A 156 -10.46 -33.35 -17.96
C SER A 156 -9.50 -34.35 -17.32
N LEU A 157 -8.54 -33.86 -16.53
CA LEU A 157 -7.57 -34.70 -15.83
C LEU A 157 -8.24 -35.65 -14.85
N GLU A 158 -9.24 -35.18 -14.09
CA GLU A 158 -10.02 -36.03 -13.18
C GLU A 158 -10.71 -37.19 -13.91
N ARG A 159 -11.30 -36.93 -15.09
CA ARG A 159 -11.91 -37.98 -15.91
C ARG A 159 -10.89 -38.99 -16.42
N GLN A 160 -9.71 -38.53 -16.85
CA GLN A 160 -8.63 -39.40 -17.31
C GLN A 160 -8.12 -40.31 -16.18
N ILE A 161 -7.90 -39.75 -14.99
CA ILE A 161 -7.47 -40.50 -13.80
C ILE A 161 -8.51 -41.56 -13.44
N LYS A 162 -9.80 -41.22 -13.44
CA LYS A 162 -10.88 -42.17 -13.16
C LYS A 162 -10.90 -43.32 -14.16
N SER A 163 -10.82 -43.03 -15.46
CA SER A 163 -10.77 -44.03 -16.52
C SER A 163 -9.60 -45.01 -16.35
N LEU A 164 -8.39 -44.49 -16.11
CA LEU A 164 -7.21 -45.31 -15.87
C LEU A 164 -7.37 -46.19 -14.61
N THR A 165 -7.96 -45.64 -13.55
CA THR A 165 -8.23 -46.38 -12.30
C THR A 165 -9.19 -47.55 -12.54
N ASP A 166 -10.24 -47.33 -13.33
CA ASP A 166 -11.23 -48.38 -13.63
C ASP A 166 -10.63 -49.47 -14.53
N LEU A 167 -9.79 -49.11 -15.50
CA LEU A 167 -9.04 -50.08 -16.31
C LEU A 167 -8.11 -50.96 -15.45
N ILE A 168 -7.38 -50.36 -14.51
CA ILE A 168 -6.50 -51.10 -13.61
C ILE A 168 -7.30 -52.06 -12.71
N LYS A 169 -8.44 -51.64 -12.18
CA LYS A 169 -9.34 -52.54 -11.42
C LYS A 169 -9.79 -53.71 -12.27
N HIS A 170 -10.20 -53.47 -13.52
CA HIS A 170 -10.57 -54.54 -14.43
C HIS A 170 -9.41 -55.50 -14.74
N MET A 171 -8.17 -55.02 -14.82
CA MET A 171 -6.99 -55.88 -15.04
C MET A 171 -6.56 -56.69 -13.80
N ILE A 172 -6.85 -56.21 -12.58
CA ILE A 172 -6.47 -56.90 -11.32
C ILE A 172 -7.54 -57.91 -10.87
N TYR A 173 -8.81 -57.66 -11.18
CA TYR A 173 -9.95 -58.50 -10.76
C TYR A 173 -10.44 -59.49 -11.84
N ILE A 174 -9.62 -59.72 -12.87
CA ILE A 174 -9.69 -60.88 -13.80
C ILE A 174 -8.56 -61.83 -13.39
#